data_AF-A0A8I1GHY8-F1
#
_entry.id   AF-A0A8I1GHY8-F1
#
_cell.length_a   1.000
_cell.length_b   1.000
_cell.length_c   1.000
_cell.angle_alpha   90.00
_cell.angle_beta   90.00
_cell.angle_gamma   90.00
#
_symmetry.space_group_name_H-M   'P 1'
#
loop_
_entity.id
_entity.type
_entity.pdbx_description
1 polymer ?
#
loop_
_entity_poly.entity_id
_entity_poly.type
_entity_poly.pdbx_seq_one_letter_code
_entity_poly.pdbx_strand_id
1 'polypeptide(L)'
;MTHMPPRYAFNLTPDRFDTHVMSVFEDTAQSRFNRDRLLADVQGGRYDDMLPRSLGGLERLSDEANVKAAQNVIDFHFEPIVLATMPVPQARDYFHALERVMTLKSTAPLDEGGPLWIDCLHHACVFSALFQIGTHLIRQRGYRRTVLLHQGQRPEPRLAVIANVLQKYHGMRPDYIRLTGNWFFTLSQLVTPDTAIFYLADMPIEVSSRKAPRERQPTLLQLDVAPDFAVRLETLSASATLAKRLGATHLVLDFPGSGQIAIRAYDPAAPMRCPFEEWVFWPAVAPLKQAG
;
A
#
# COMPACT_ATOMS: atom_id res chain seq x y z
N MET A 1 -26.69 -9.34 -18.40
CA MET A 1 -26.25 -9.68 -17.03
C MET A 1 -24.73 -9.75 -17.07
N THR A 2 -24.05 -8.76 -16.49
CA THR A 2 -22.59 -8.72 -16.40
C THR A 2 -22.15 -9.75 -15.37
N HIS A 3 -21.47 -10.80 -15.82
CA HIS A 3 -20.81 -11.75 -14.92
C HIS A 3 -19.80 -10.98 -14.06
N MET A 4 -20.09 -10.80 -12.77
CA MET A 4 -19.07 -10.35 -11.83
C MET A 4 -18.05 -11.49 -11.68
N PRO A 5 -16.74 -11.22 -11.86
CA PRO A 5 -15.72 -12.24 -11.68
C PRO A 5 -15.72 -12.76 -10.23
N PRO A 6 -15.28 -14.02 -10.02
CA PRO A 6 -15.29 -14.66 -8.71
C PRO A 6 -14.44 -13.88 -7.70
N ARG A 7 -14.88 -13.91 -6.43
CA ARG A 7 -14.19 -13.31 -5.29
C ARG A 7 -13.15 -14.30 -4.78
N TYR A 8 -11.91 -13.86 -4.58
CA TYR A 8 -10.84 -14.72 -4.12
C TYR A 8 -10.54 -14.50 -2.63
N ALA A 9 -10.26 -15.61 -1.95
CA ALA A 9 -9.90 -15.62 -0.53
C ALA A 9 -8.39 -15.37 -0.36
N PHE A 10 -7.97 -15.08 0.86
CA PHE A 10 -6.56 -14.99 1.21
C PHE A 10 -5.99 -16.33 1.70
N ASN A 11 -4.76 -16.65 1.28
CA ASN A 11 -3.99 -17.76 1.81
C ASN A 11 -3.29 -17.39 3.12
N LEU A 12 -3.69 -18.05 4.21
CA LEU A 12 -3.11 -17.86 5.54
C LEU A 12 -2.07 -18.92 5.93
N THR A 13 -1.67 -19.82 5.01
CA THR A 13 -0.59 -20.78 5.29
C THR A 13 0.75 -20.07 5.50
N PRO A 14 1.66 -20.65 6.31
CA PRO A 14 2.98 -20.07 6.55
C PRO A 14 3.94 -20.23 5.37
N ASP A 15 3.67 -21.19 4.47
CA ASP A 15 4.50 -21.44 3.29
C ASP A 15 4.11 -20.49 2.15
N ARG A 16 4.62 -19.26 2.23
CA ARG A 16 4.41 -18.19 1.25
C ARG A 16 5.71 -17.47 0.97
N PHE A 17 5.82 -16.91 -0.23
CA PHE A 17 7.02 -16.21 -0.67
C PHE A 17 7.39 -15.01 0.23
N ASP A 18 6.40 -14.22 0.68
CA ASP A 18 6.61 -13.10 1.62
C ASP A 18 7.23 -13.58 2.94
N THR A 19 6.73 -14.68 3.50
CA THR A 19 7.17 -15.23 4.78
C THR A 19 8.61 -15.75 4.69
N HIS A 20 8.95 -16.42 3.58
CA HIS A 20 10.33 -16.82 3.29
C HIS A 20 11.26 -15.62 3.18
N VAL A 21 10.89 -14.61 2.39
CA VAL A 21 11.66 -13.36 2.24
C VAL A 21 11.88 -12.67 3.58
N MET A 22 10.84 -12.57 4.41
CA MET A 22 10.95 -12.01 5.77
C MET A 22 11.98 -12.75 6.61
N SER A 23 11.95 -14.09 6.61
CA SER A 23 12.92 -14.91 7.37
C SER A 23 14.36 -14.68 6.93
N VAL A 24 14.60 -14.48 5.63
CA VAL A 24 15.94 -14.22 5.07
C VAL A 24 16.48 -12.85 5.51
N PHE A 25 15.60 -11.90 5.81
CA PHE A 25 15.97 -10.56 6.27
C PHE A 25 16.01 -10.39 7.80
N GLU A 26 15.80 -11.46 8.59
CA GLU A 26 15.97 -11.41 10.05
C GLU A 26 17.42 -11.04 10.44
N ASP A 27 18.41 -11.54 9.69
CA ASP A 27 19.80 -11.07 9.79
C ASP A 27 20.00 -9.80 8.95
N THR A 28 19.80 -8.66 9.61
CA THR A 28 19.94 -7.35 8.98
C THR A 28 21.37 -7.03 8.52
N ALA A 29 22.40 -7.67 9.07
CA ALA A 29 23.81 -7.38 8.76
C ALA A 29 24.19 -7.79 7.33
N GLN A 30 23.58 -8.85 6.81
CA GLN A 30 23.79 -9.37 5.45
C GLN A 30 22.68 -8.98 4.47
N SER A 31 21.82 -8.03 4.84
CA SER A 31 20.62 -7.67 4.07
C SER A 31 20.89 -7.39 2.59
N ARG A 32 21.97 -6.68 2.24
CA ARG A 32 22.30 -6.41 0.83
C ARG A 32 22.66 -7.68 0.07
N PHE A 33 23.51 -8.52 0.63
CA PHE A 33 23.87 -9.81 0.04
C PHE A 33 22.65 -10.71 -0.10
N ASN A 34 21.81 -10.77 0.94
CA ASN A 34 20.59 -11.55 0.96
C ASN A 34 19.59 -11.11 -0.11
N ARG A 35 19.42 -9.80 -0.31
CA ARG A 35 18.60 -9.27 -1.41
C ARG A 35 19.13 -9.74 -2.76
N ASP A 36 20.41 -9.50 -3.05
CA ASP A 36 20.98 -9.79 -4.36
C ASP A 36 20.96 -11.32 -4.64
N ARG A 37 21.15 -12.15 -3.61
CA ARG A 37 20.96 -13.61 -3.68
C ARG A 37 19.51 -14.00 -3.97
N LEU A 38 18.53 -13.43 -3.27
CA LEU A 38 17.11 -13.72 -3.50
C LEU A 38 16.71 -13.38 -4.95
N LEU A 39 17.17 -12.24 -5.47
CA LEU A 39 16.90 -11.84 -6.86
C LEU A 39 17.54 -12.81 -7.86
N ALA A 40 18.79 -13.21 -7.62
CA ALA A 40 19.47 -14.20 -8.47
C ALA A 40 18.76 -15.56 -8.43
N ASP A 41 18.29 -15.99 -7.26
CA ASP A 41 17.56 -17.24 -7.08
C ASP A 41 16.19 -17.20 -7.78
N VAL A 42 15.46 -16.07 -7.74
CA VAL A 42 14.23 -15.87 -8.52
C VAL A 42 14.53 -15.94 -10.02
N GLN A 43 15.56 -15.25 -10.50
CA GLN A 43 15.95 -15.29 -11.91
C GLN A 43 16.42 -16.68 -12.36
N GLY A 44 17.00 -17.45 -11.45
CA GLY A 44 17.44 -18.83 -11.68
C GLY A 44 16.34 -19.88 -11.53
N GLY A 45 15.09 -19.49 -11.28
CA GLY A 45 13.94 -20.39 -11.18
C GLY A 45 13.84 -21.18 -9.87
N ARG A 46 14.63 -20.86 -8.83
CA ARG A 46 14.58 -21.57 -7.53
C ARG A 46 13.21 -21.46 -6.86
N TYR A 47 12.47 -20.39 -7.15
CA TYR A 47 11.20 -20.05 -6.52
C TYR A 47 10.00 -20.16 -7.46
N ASP A 48 10.13 -20.76 -8.64
CA ASP A 48 9.07 -20.76 -9.67
C ASP A 48 7.73 -21.32 -9.17
N ASP A 49 7.76 -22.26 -8.23
CA ASP A 49 6.60 -22.86 -7.58
C ASP A 49 5.93 -21.94 -6.53
N MET A 50 6.62 -20.88 -6.09
CA MET A 50 6.12 -19.89 -5.14
C MET A 50 5.71 -18.56 -5.81
N LEU A 51 5.98 -18.38 -7.10
CA LEU A 51 5.69 -17.14 -7.84
C LEU A 51 4.22 -17.05 -8.30
N PRO A 52 3.69 -15.87 -8.65
CA PRO A 52 2.28 -15.70 -9.00
C PRO A 52 1.72 -16.71 -10.01
N ARG A 53 2.47 -17.06 -11.06
CA ARG A 53 2.02 -18.03 -12.09
C ARG A 53 1.71 -19.42 -11.53
N SER A 54 2.25 -19.78 -10.35
CA SER A 54 1.96 -21.06 -9.69
C SER A 54 0.62 -21.07 -8.94
N LEU A 55 0.00 -19.90 -8.70
CA LEU A 55 -1.27 -19.79 -7.95
C LEU A 55 -2.49 -20.34 -8.70
N GLY A 56 -2.33 -20.81 -9.94
CA GLY A 56 -3.42 -21.26 -10.81
C GLY A 56 -4.34 -20.11 -11.23
N GLY A 57 -4.81 -20.09 -12.47
CA GLY A 57 -5.63 -19.00 -13.01
C GLY A 57 -4.87 -17.70 -13.28
N LEU A 58 -3.56 -17.63 -13.01
CA LEU A 58 -2.65 -16.53 -13.32
C LEU A 58 -1.69 -16.88 -14.47
N GLU A 59 -2.02 -17.87 -15.30
CA GLU A 59 -1.17 -18.33 -16.42
C GLU A 59 -0.93 -17.22 -17.46
N ARG A 60 -1.82 -16.22 -17.48
CA ARG A 60 -1.80 -15.05 -18.36
C ARG A 60 -0.82 -13.95 -17.92
N LEU A 61 -0.28 -14.02 -16.70
CA LEU A 61 0.75 -13.10 -16.24
C LEU A 61 2.04 -13.33 -17.05
N SER A 62 2.65 -12.26 -17.55
CA SER A 62 3.91 -12.37 -18.29
C SER A 62 5.05 -12.82 -17.37
N ASP A 63 6.10 -13.42 -17.94
CA ASP A 63 7.30 -13.80 -17.17
C ASP A 63 7.94 -12.59 -16.50
N GLU A 64 7.97 -11.45 -17.20
CA GLU A 64 8.46 -10.18 -16.66
C GLU A 64 7.64 -9.74 -15.44
N ALA A 65 6.32 -9.74 -15.52
CA ALA A 65 5.46 -9.36 -14.40
C ALA A 65 5.54 -10.37 -13.24
N ASN A 66 5.70 -11.66 -13.54
CA ASN A 66 5.88 -12.72 -12.55
C ASN A 66 7.17 -12.51 -11.72
N VAL A 67 8.29 -12.24 -12.40
CA VAL A 67 9.57 -11.91 -11.74
C VAL A 67 9.50 -10.58 -11.03
N LYS A 68 8.86 -9.57 -11.64
CA LYS A 68 8.70 -8.23 -11.06
C LYS A 68 7.90 -8.27 -9.77
N ALA A 69 6.85 -9.10 -9.69
CA ALA A 69 6.06 -9.31 -8.49
C ALA A 69 6.90 -9.83 -7.32
N ALA A 70 7.78 -10.80 -7.59
CA ALA A 70 8.72 -11.34 -6.61
C ALA A 70 9.74 -10.28 -6.17
N GLN A 71 10.33 -9.56 -7.13
CA GLN A 71 11.26 -8.48 -6.84
C GLN A 71 10.61 -7.41 -5.95
N ASN A 72 9.37 -7.01 -6.24
CA ASN A 72 8.67 -6.00 -5.48
C ASN A 72 8.43 -6.43 -4.02
N VAL A 73 8.15 -7.71 -3.76
CA VAL A 73 8.07 -8.26 -2.39
C VAL A 73 9.43 -8.22 -1.69
N ILE A 74 10.50 -8.67 -2.38
CA ILE A 74 11.87 -8.62 -1.86
C ILE A 74 12.26 -7.19 -1.49
N ASP A 75 12.07 -6.26 -2.42
CA ASP A 75 12.42 -4.85 -2.25
C ASP A 75 11.58 -4.21 -1.14
N PHE A 76 10.29 -4.55 -1.02
CA PHE A 76 9.42 -4.04 0.04
C PHE A 76 9.88 -4.45 1.44
N HIS A 77 10.42 -5.66 1.62
CA HIS A 77 10.96 -6.12 2.91
C HIS A 77 12.39 -5.63 3.16
N PHE A 78 13.16 -5.39 2.10
CA PHE A 78 14.52 -4.86 2.19
C PHE A 78 14.56 -3.34 2.49
N GLU A 79 13.66 -2.58 1.86
CA GLU A 79 13.58 -1.12 1.94
C GLU A 79 13.64 -0.56 3.37
N PRO A 80 12.87 -1.04 4.37
CA PRO A 80 12.93 -0.50 5.74
C PRO A 80 14.32 -0.65 6.39
N ILE A 81 15.10 -1.67 6.03
CA ILE A 81 16.45 -1.89 6.57
C ILE A 81 17.39 -0.79 6.05
N VAL A 82 17.36 -0.54 4.75
CA VAL A 82 18.27 0.44 4.14
C VAL A 82 17.82 1.86 4.46
N LEU A 83 16.53 2.18 4.31
CA LEU A 83 16.03 3.53 4.57
C LEU A 83 16.30 3.99 6.00
N ALA A 84 16.27 3.09 6.98
CA ALA A 84 16.59 3.41 8.37
C ALA A 84 18.04 3.90 8.56
N THR A 85 18.95 3.55 7.65
CA THR A 85 20.36 3.96 7.69
C THR A 85 20.70 5.12 6.75
N MET A 86 19.78 5.51 5.85
CA MET A 86 20.04 6.57 4.88
C MET A 86 20.06 7.95 5.55
N PRO A 87 21.07 8.79 5.26
CA PRO A 87 21.02 10.20 5.59
C PRO A 87 19.82 10.90 4.94
N VAL A 88 19.26 11.89 5.64
CA VAL A 88 18.04 12.60 5.21
C VAL A 88 18.10 13.15 3.77
N PRO A 89 19.21 13.73 3.28
CA PRO A 89 19.31 14.15 1.87
C PRO A 89 19.19 12.97 0.88
N GLN A 90 19.82 11.84 1.18
CA GLN A 90 19.75 10.65 0.34
C GLN A 90 18.34 10.04 0.33
N ALA A 91 17.67 9.98 1.49
CA ALA A 91 16.29 9.53 1.58
C ALA A 91 15.34 10.43 0.79
N ARG A 92 15.59 11.75 0.79
CA ARG A 92 14.85 12.71 -0.04
C ARG A 92 15.02 12.40 -1.53
N ASP A 93 16.25 12.22 -2.00
CA ASP A 93 16.54 11.92 -3.40
C ASP A 93 15.91 10.59 -3.83
N TYR A 94 15.93 9.60 -2.93
CA TYR A 94 15.23 8.32 -3.12
C TYR A 94 13.73 8.52 -3.35
N PHE A 95 13.03 9.25 -2.50
CA PHE A 95 11.59 9.48 -2.67
C PHE A 95 11.25 10.36 -3.90
N HIS A 96 12.13 11.29 -4.28
CA HIS A 96 11.98 12.06 -5.51
C HIS A 96 12.20 11.23 -6.78
N ALA A 97 12.95 10.13 -6.70
CA ALA A 97 13.16 9.26 -7.86
C ALA A 97 11.83 8.70 -8.42
N LEU A 98 10.77 8.63 -7.60
CA LEU A 98 9.44 8.22 -8.03
C LEU A 98 8.89 9.07 -9.18
N GLU A 99 9.18 10.37 -9.19
CA GLU A 99 8.71 11.30 -10.24
C GLU A 99 9.25 10.92 -11.63
N ARG A 100 10.33 10.14 -11.70
CA ARG A 100 10.92 9.68 -12.97
C ARG A 100 10.25 8.42 -13.51
N VAL A 101 9.54 7.68 -12.65
CA VAL A 101 8.99 6.35 -12.97
C VAL A 101 7.47 6.32 -12.85
N MET A 102 6.86 7.30 -12.18
CA MET A 102 5.42 7.38 -12.02
C MET A 102 4.87 8.75 -12.40
N THR A 103 3.76 8.74 -13.14
CA THR A 103 3.00 9.94 -13.49
C THR A 103 1.78 10.07 -12.58
N LEU A 104 1.66 11.22 -11.90
CA LEU A 104 0.46 11.56 -11.13
C LEU A 104 -0.66 12.04 -12.05
N LYS A 105 -1.71 11.23 -12.19
CA LYS A 105 -2.98 11.60 -12.81
C LYS A 105 -3.94 12.11 -11.74
N SER A 106 -4.04 13.43 -11.57
CA SER A 106 -5.08 13.98 -10.71
C SER A 106 -6.43 13.86 -11.40
N THR A 107 -7.40 13.19 -10.76
CA THR A 107 -8.75 13.03 -11.33
C THR A 107 -9.86 13.65 -10.48
N ALA A 108 -9.56 14.04 -9.23
CA ALA A 108 -10.51 14.78 -8.39
C ALA A 108 -10.06 16.23 -8.16
N PRO A 109 -10.98 17.21 -8.24
CA PRO A 109 -10.74 18.52 -7.65
C PRO A 109 -10.60 18.35 -6.13
N LEU A 110 -9.41 18.62 -5.59
CA LEU A 110 -9.15 18.71 -4.14
C LEU A 110 -9.67 20.05 -3.57
N ASP A 111 -10.73 20.61 -4.17
CA ASP A 111 -11.12 22.02 -4.03
C ASP A 111 -11.95 22.32 -2.78
N GLU A 112 -12.41 21.29 -2.08
CA GLU A 112 -13.08 21.44 -0.79
C GLU A 112 -12.01 21.49 0.31
N GLY A 113 -11.74 22.69 0.83
CA GLY A 113 -10.89 22.84 2.02
C GLY A 113 -11.45 22.03 3.19
N GLY A 114 -10.58 21.55 4.08
CA GLY A 114 -10.97 20.66 5.18
C GLY A 114 -10.00 19.49 5.32
N PRO A 115 -10.15 18.65 6.36
CA PRO A 115 -9.27 17.50 6.53
C PRO A 115 -9.46 16.48 5.41
N LEU A 116 -8.39 15.77 5.05
CA LEU A 116 -8.43 14.68 4.07
C LEU A 116 -8.28 13.34 4.77
N TRP A 117 -9.06 12.37 4.33
CA TRP A 117 -8.88 10.95 4.63
C TRP A 117 -8.51 10.22 3.33
N ILE A 118 -7.29 9.72 3.22
CA ILE A 118 -6.74 9.15 2.00
C ILE A 118 -6.49 7.64 2.21
N ASP A 119 -7.30 6.82 1.55
CA ASP A 119 -7.09 5.38 1.49
C ASP A 119 -5.95 5.04 0.53
N CYS A 120 -5.07 4.15 0.94
CA CYS A 120 -3.90 3.71 0.19
C CYS A 120 -3.84 2.18 0.16
N LEU A 121 -3.10 1.63 -0.80
CA LEU A 121 -2.79 0.20 -0.93
C LEU A 121 -1.32 -0.06 -0.61
N HIS A 122 -0.97 -1.28 -0.21
CA HIS A 122 0.42 -1.74 -0.10
C HIS A 122 1.01 -2.00 -1.49
N HIS A 123 1.14 -0.94 -2.27
CA HIS A 123 1.91 -0.91 -3.51
C HIS A 123 3.41 -0.90 -3.19
N ALA A 124 4.24 -1.48 -4.06
CA ALA A 124 5.69 -1.61 -3.89
C ALA A 124 6.41 -0.28 -3.58
N CYS A 125 5.87 0.83 -4.07
CA CYS A 125 6.40 2.18 -3.81
C CYS A 125 5.47 3.08 -2.98
N VAL A 126 4.52 2.52 -2.21
CA VAL A 126 3.49 3.30 -1.49
C VAL A 126 4.09 4.43 -0.66
N PHE A 127 5.22 4.19 0.01
CA PHE A 127 5.89 5.20 0.83
C PHE A 127 6.45 6.38 0.02
N SER A 128 7.04 6.10 -1.15
CA SER A 128 7.43 7.15 -2.07
C SER A 128 6.21 7.91 -2.59
N ALA A 129 5.10 7.21 -2.89
CA ALA A 129 3.86 7.85 -3.33
C ALA A 129 3.30 8.78 -2.24
N LEU A 130 3.27 8.33 -0.98
CA LEU A 130 2.88 9.14 0.17
C LEU A 130 3.73 10.42 0.31
N PHE A 131 5.06 10.31 0.11
CA PHE A 131 5.94 11.47 0.11
C PHE A 131 5.58 12.47 -1.00
N GLN A 132 5.31 11.98 -2.20
CA GLN A 132 4.93 12.82 -3.34
C GLN A 132 3.58 13.51 -3.14
N ILE A 133 2.59 12.75 -2.66
CA ILE A 133 1.28 13.31 -2.33
C ILE A 133 1.38 14.32 -1.19
N GLY A 134 2.12 14.01 -0.12
CA GLY A 134 2.37 14.95 0.97
C GLY A 134 2.99 16.25 0.47
N THR A 135 4.02 16.16 -0.38
CA THR A 135 4.67 17.33 -0.99
C THR A 135 3.70 18.14 -1.86
N HIS A 136 2.85 17.47 -2.65
CA HIS A 136 1.82 18.12 -3.45
C HIS A 136 0.80 18.86 -2.58
N LEU A 137 0.27 18.21 -1.54
CA LEU A 137 -0.70 18.79 -0.61
C LEU A 137 -0.14 20.02 0.12
N ILE A 138 1.14 19.99 0.52
CA ILE A 138 1.78 21.15 1.15
C ILE A 138 1.91 22.30 0.15
N ARG A 139 2.46 22.04 -1.04
CA ARG A 139 2.81 23.08 -2.02
C ARG A 139 1.60 23.72 -2.66
N GLN A 140 0.60 22.92 -3.01
CA GLN A 140 -0.55 23.36 -3.81
C GLN A 140 -1.75 23.71 -2.96
N ARG A 141 -1.87 23.13 -1.76
CA ARG A 141 -3.08 23.21 -0.95
C ARG A 141 -2.83 23.68 0.49
N GLY A 142 -1.58 23.88 0.88
CA GLY A 142 -1.22 24.44 2.17
C GLY A 142 -1.37 23.49 3.36
N TYR A 143 -1.60 22.20 3.15
CA TYR A 143 -1.67 21.22 4.24
C TYR A 143 -0.35 21.20 5.01
N ARG A 144 -0.41 21.31 6.33
CA ARG A 144 0.80 21.32 7.19
C ARG A 144 0.88 20.14 8.12
N ARG A 145 -0.16 19.32 8.22
CA ARG A 145 -0.18 18.16 9.12
C ARG A 145 -0.45 16.87 8.35
N THR A 146 0.35 15.86 8.64
CA THR A 146 0.13 14.47 8.20
C THR A 146 -0.16 13.61 9.41
N VAL A 147 -1.20 12.79 9.34
CA VAL A 147 -1.42 11.73 10.32
C VAL A 147 -1.24 10.38 9.66
N LEU A 148 -0.40 9.55 10.27
CA LEU A 148 -0.10 8.20 9.81
C LEU A 148 -0.64 7.20 10.84
N LEU A 149 -1.61 6.39 10.42
CA LEU A 149 -2.20 5.35 11.26
C LEU A 149 -1.36 4.06 11.19
N HIS A 150 -1.03 3.46 12.33
CA HIS A 150 -0.23 2.23 12.37
C HIS A 150 -0.71 1.22 13.43
N GLN A 151 -0.45 -0.07 13.22
CA GLN A 151 -0.84 -1.13 14.15
C GLN A 151 0.29 -1.56 15.11
N GLY A 152 1.54 -1.47 14.66
CA GLY A 152 2.72 -1.92 15.40
C GLY A 152 3.00 -1.14 16.69
N GLN A 153 3.82 -1.71 17.58
CA GLN A 153 4.33 -1.03 18.78
C GLN A 153 5.17 0.21 18.43
N ARG A 154 5.85 0.17 17.28
CA ARG A 154 6.54 1.30 16.67
C ARG A 154 5.90 1.61 15.32
N PRO A 155 5.96 2.87 14.86
CA PRO A 155 5.64 3.19 13.47
C PRO A 155 6.51 2.37 12.52
N GLU A 156 5.96 2.10 11.34
CA GLU A 156 6.70 1.47 10.25
C GLU A 156 7.95 2.33 9.93
N PRO A 157 9.18 1.77 9.84
CA PRO A 157 10.40 2.56 9.73
C PRO A 157 10.43 3.56 8.56
N ARG A 158 9.85 3.21 7.41
CA ARG A 158 9.78 4.06 6.22
C ARG A 158 8.84 5.24 6.47
N LEU A 159 7.73 5.04 7.19
CA LEU A 159 6.88 6.15 7.64
C LEU A 159 7.67 7.16 8.48
N ALA A 160 8.54 6.69 9.38
CA ALA A 160 9.39 7.57 10.18
C ALA A 160 10.37 8.38 9.33
N VAL A 161 10.96 7.75 8.30
CA VAL A 161 11.87 8.41 7.36
C VAL A 161 11.13 9.44 6.50
N ILE A 162 10.00 9.09 5.89
CA ILE A 162 9.16 10.00 5.08
C ILE A 162 8.81 11.26 5.88
N ALA A 163 8.29 11.06 7.08
CA ALA A 163 7.87 12.12 7.97
C ALA A 163 9.03 13.06 8.33
N ASN A 164 10.21 12.52 8.64
CA ASN A 164 11.42 13.31 8.91
C ASN A 164 11.83 14.13 7.68
N VAL A 165 11.80 13.54 6.48
CA VAL A 165 12.10 14.26 5.23
C VAL A 165 11.07 15.36 4.96
N LEU A 166 9.77 15.07 5.06
CA LEU A 166 8.68 16.04 4.87
C LEU A 166 8.77 17.19 5.89
N GLN A 167 9.08 16.89 7.15
CA GLN A 167 9.28 17.91 8.18
C GLN A 167 10.47 18.80 7.85
N LYS A 168 11.63 18.22 7.55
CA LYS A 168 12.88 18.96 7.34
C LYS A 168 12.85 19.85 6.09
N TYR A 169 12.27 19.38 4.99
CA TYR A 169 12.30 20.09 3.70
C TYR A 169 11.01 20.85 3.36
N HIS A 170 9.88 20.47 3.96
CA HIS A 170 8.58 21.05 3.61
C HIS A 170 7.82 21.61 4.82
N GLY A 171 8.37 21.48 6.04
CA GLY A 171 7.77 21.99 7.27
C GLY A 171 6.50 21.24 7.68
N MET A 172 6.27 20.04 7.15
CA MET A 172 5.11 19.22 7.50
C MET A 172 5.26 18.67 8.91
N ARG A 173 4.17 18.65 9.68
CA ARG A 173 4.11 18.10 11.04
C ARG A 173 3.54 16.68 10.96
N PRO A 174 4.37 15.64 11.16
CA PRO A 174 3.90 14.27 11.20
C PRO A 174 3.37 13.91 12.59
N ASP A 175 2.19 13.29 12.63
CA ASP A 175 1.62 12.66 13.81
C ASP A 175 1.45 11.17 13.55
N TYR A 176 1.85 10.33 14.50
CA TYR A 176 1.67 8.88 14.42
C TYR A 176 0.61 8.46 15.42
N ILE A 177 -0.44 7.81 14.93
CA ILE A 177 -1.50 7.30 15.79
C ILE A 177 -1.54 5.79 15.67
N ARG A 178 -1.25 5.15 16.80
CA ARG A 178 -1.36 3.71 16.94
C ARG A 178 -2.83 3.32 17.07
N LEU A 179 -3.27 2.31 16.31
CA LEU A 179 -4.63 1.78 16.29
C LEU A 179 -4.93 0.89 17.51
N THR A 180 -4.81 1.45 18.71
CA THR A 180 -5.06 0.78 20.00
C THR A 180 -5.81 1.70 20.96
N GLY A 181 -6.68 1.14 21.82
CA GLY A 181 -7.43 1.93 22.81
C GLY A 181 -8.32 3.00 22.17
N ASN A 182 -8.27 4.23 22.70
CA ASN A 182 -9.08 5.37 22.26
C ASN A 182 -8.47 6.16 21.08
N TRP A 183 -7.77 5.47 20.17
CA TRP A 183 -7.02 6.09 19.07
C TRP A 183 -7.84 7.09 18.25
N PHE A 184 -9.13 6.82 18.00
CA PHE A 184 -9.99 7.70 17.22
C PHE A 184 -10.27 9.01 17.95
N PHE A 185 -10.43 8.97 19.27
CA PHE A 185 -10.59 10.18 20.06
C PHE A 185 -9.32 11.03 19.98
N THR A 186 -8.15 10.42 20.13
CA THR A 186 -6.85 11.11 19.93
C THR A 186 -6.75 11.73 18.55
N LEU A 187 -7.12 10.99 17.50
CA LEU A 187 -7.16 11.50 16.14
C LEU A 187 -8.08 12.72 16.02
N SER A 188 -9.31 12.65 16.52
CA SER A 188 -10.25 13.77 16.42
C SER A 188 -9.79 15.06 17.10
N GLN A 189 -8.92 14.98 18.11
CA GLN A 189 -8.34 16.17 18.76
C GLN A 189 -7.20 16.80 17.94
N LEU A 190 -6.60 16.04 17.01
CA LEU A 190 -5.48 16.48 16.17
C LEU A 190 -5.92 16.95 14.78
N VAL A 191 -7.14 16.62 14.38
CA VAL A 191 -7.66 16.93 13.04
C VAL A 191 -8.05 18.40 12.95
N THR A 192 -7.45 19.09 11.97
CA THR A 192 -7.72 20.47 11.59
C THR A 192 -7.98 20.51 10.07
N PRO A 193 -8.47 21.64 9.52
CA PRO A 193 -8.71 21.75 8.08
C PRO A 193 -7.47 21.56 7.18
N ASP A 194 -6.26 21.58 7.75
CA ASP A 194 -4.98 21.38 7.06
C ASP A 194 -4.33 20.01 7.36
N THR A 195 -5.13 19.05 7.85
CA THR A 195 -4.70 17.68 8.17
C THR A 195 -4.98 16.71 7.03
N ALA A 196 -3.96 15.98 6.58
CA ALA A 196 -4.10 14.83 5.69
C ALA A 196 -3.83 13.53 6.46
N ILE A 197 -4.80 12.62 6.49
CA ILE A 197 -4.74 11.33 7.17
C ILE A 197 -4.53 10.25 6.12
N PHE A 198 -3.47 9.46 6.25
CA PHE A 198 -3.21 8.32 5.35
C PHE A 198 -3.54 7.00 6.05
N TYR A 199 -4.28 6.13 5.36
CA TYR A 199 -4.73 4.84 5.87
C TYR A 199 -4.56 3.74 4.83
N LEU A 200 -3.89 2.66 5.20
CA LEU A 200 -3.74 1.47 4.34
C LEU A 200 -5.00 0.60 4.46
N ALA A 201 -5.79 0.49 3.38
CA ALA A 201 -7.17 -0.01 3.39
C ALA A 201 -7.33 -1.42 2.77
N ASP A 202 -6.24 -2.09 2.45
CA ASP A 202 -6.17 -3.40 1.80
C ASP A 202 -5.94 -4.55 2.80
N MET A 203 -6.47 -4.40 4.02
CA MET A 203 -6.43 -5.47 5.01
C MET A 203 -7.35 -6.63 4.59
N PRO A 204 -6.84 -7.87 4.57
CA PRO A 204 -7.66 -9.05 4.30
C PRO A 204 -8.80 -9.21 5.32
N ILE A 205 -9.94 -9.74 4.88
CA ILE A 205 -11.08 -10.00 5.77
C ILE A 205 -10.76 -11.09 6.79
N GLU A 206 -9.93 -12.06 6.41
CA GLU A 206 -9.58 -13.25 7.17
C GLU A 206 -8.63 -12.95 8.34
N VAL A 207 -7.84 -11.87 8.28
CA VAL A 207 -6.99 -11.44 9.41
C VAL A 207 -7.80 -10.74 10.51
N SER A 208 -9.09 -10.46 10.29
CA SER A 208 -10.00 -9.95 11.31
C SER A 208 -10.39 -11.05 12.30
N SER A 209 -9.43 -11.52 13.10
CA SER A 209 -9.60 -12.50 14.19
C SER A 209 -10.44 -12.00 15.38
N ARG A 210 -11.11 -10.85 15.24
CA ARG A 210 -12.04 -10.29 16.23
C ARG A 210 -13.36 -10.02 15.54
N LYS A 211 -14.47 -10.44 16.18
CA LYS A 211 -15.80 -9.88 15.96
C LYS A 211 -15.65 -8.35 15.96
N ALA A 212 -15.53 -7.75 14.77
CA ALA A 212 -15.20 -6.35 14.67
C ALA A 212 -16.36 -5.54 15.27
N PRO A 213 -16.09 -4.60 16.20
CA PRO A 213 -17.15 -3.76 16.72
C PRO A 213 -17.58 -2.78 15.61
N ARG A 214 -18.78 -3.00 15.06
CA ARG A 214 -19.52 -2.13 14.12
C ARG A 214 -18.98 -2.01 12.68
N GLU A 215 -19.93 -1.67 11.80
CA GLU A 215 -19.92 -1.45 10.32
C GLU A 215 -18.56 -1.22 9.64
N ARG A 216 -17.75 -2.28 9.49
CA ARG A 216 -16.76 -2.32 8.41
C ARG A 216 -17.50 -2.66 7.13
N GLN A 217 -17.34 -1.82 6.12
CA GLN A 217 -17.93 -2.08 4.82
C GLN A 217 -16.90 -2.86 3.99
N PRO A 218 -17.34 -3.88 3.24
CA PRO A 218 -16.47 -4.53 2.27
C PRO A 218 -16.04 -3.47 1.24
N THR A 219 -14.73 -3.33 1.08
CA THR A 219 -14.14 -2.55 -0.01
C THR A 219 -13.64 -3.53 -1.06
N LEU A 220 -13.69 -3.13 -2.33
CA LEU A 220 -13.19 -3.94 -3.43
C LEU A 220 -11.82 -3.44 -3.89
N LEU A 221 -10.86 -4.37 -3.91
CA LEU A 221 -9.57 -4.20 -4.57
C LEU A 221 -9.60 -4.97 -5.89
N GLN A 222 -9.22 -4.31 -6.97
CA GLN A 222 -9.00 -4.93 -8.27
C GLN A 222 -7.50 -4.93 -8.59
N LEU A 223 -6.96 -6.13 -8.78
CA LEU A 223 -5.58 -6.36 -9.20
C LEU A 223 -5.56 -6.66 -10.70
N ASP A 224 -5.00 -5.77 -11.49
CA ASP A 224 -4.94 -5.91 -12.95
C ASP A 224 -3.79 -6.88 -13.31
N VAL A 225 -4.10 -8.01 -13.92
CA VAL A 225 -3.13 -9.08 -14.27
C VAL A 225 -2.75 -9.02 -15.75
N ALA A 226 -3.73 -8.73 -16.61
CA ALA A 226 -3.58 -8.54 -18.05
C ALA A 226 -4.66 -7.56 -18.55
N PRO A 227 -4.59 -7.04 -19.80
CA PRO A 227 -5.52 -6.00 -20.29
C PRO A 227 -7.02 -6.30 -20.13
N ASP A 228 -7.39 -7.58 -20.14
CA ASP A 228 -8.76 -8.10 -20.05
C ASP A 228 -8.96 -9.07 -18.87
N PHE A 229 -8.00 -9.12 -17.93
CA PHE A 229 -8.06 -10.03 -16.79
C PHE A 229 -7.61 -9.36 -15.50
N ALA A 230 -8.45 -9.46 -14.47
CA ALA A 230 -8.18 -8.90 -13.15
C ALA A 230 -8.69 -9.82 -12.05
N VAL A 231 -7.94 -9.86 -10.95
CA VAL A 231 -8.32 -10.54 -9.70
C VAL A 231 -9.05 -9.52 -8.82
N ARG A 232 -10.18 -9.92 -8.22
CA ARG A 232 -10.92 -9.08 -7.29
C ARG A 232 -10.88 -9.66 -5.88
N LEU A 233 -10.49 -8.82 -4.93
CA LEU A 233 -10.37 -9.15 -3.52
C LEU A 233 -11.31 -8.26 -2.70
N GLU A 234 -11.94 -8.85 -1.69
CA GLU A 234 -12.68 -8.10 -0.68
C GLU A 234 -11.75 -7.77 0.48
N THR A 235 -11.66 -6.48 0.79
CA THR A 235 -10.90 -5.97 1.93
C THR A 235 -11.84 -5.34 2.93
N LEU A 236 -11.36 -5.16 4.15
CA LEU A 236 -12.13 -4.49 5.19
C LEU A 236 -11.65 -3.05 5.37
N SER A 237 -12.58 -2.11 5.22
CA SER A 237 -12.31 -0.71 5.55
C SER A 237 -13.42 -0.11 6.42
N ALA A 238 -13.01 0.79 7.31
CA ALA A 238 -13.91 1.66 8.07
C ALA A 238 -13.79 3.13 7.60
N SER A 239 -13.03 3.39 6.53
CA SER A 239 -12.63 4.72 6.09
C SER A 239 -13.79 5.65 5.84
N ALA A 240 -14.83 5.21 5.13
CA ALA A 240 -16.00 6.05 4.85
C ALA A 240 -16.68 6.54 6.14
N THR A 241 -16.88 5.63 7.10
CA THR A 241 -17.46 5.96 8.41
C THR A 241 -16.55 6.89 9.21
N LEU A 242 -15.23 6.66 9.19
CA LEU A 242 -14.25 7.45 9.93
C LEU A 242 -14.08 8.85 9.34
N ALA A 243 -13.97 8.97 8.02
CA ALA A 243 -13.90 10.22 7.29
C ALA A 243 -15.15 11.07 7.56
N LYS A 244 -16.35 10.48 7.46
CA LYS A 244 -17.61 11.16 7.79
C LYS A 244 -17.64 11.68 9.22
N ARG A 245 -17.20 10.89 10.20
CA ARG A 245 -17.16 11.30 11.62
C ARG A 245 -16.17 12.44 11.89
N LEU A 246 -15.14 12.59 11.06
CA LEU A 246 -14.15 13.66 11.15
C LEU A 246 -14.50 14.88 10.29
N GLY A 247 -15.58 14.82 9.49
CA GLY A 247 -15.87 15.83 8.49
C GLY A 247 -14.78 15.94 7.42
N ALA A 248 -14.11 14.83 7.12
CA ALA A 248 -13.00 14.77 6.17
C ALA A 248 -13.47 14.35 4.78
N THR A 249 -12.86 14.94 3.76
CA THR A 249 -13.04 14.51 2.37
C THR A 249 -12.36 13.16 2.18
N HIS A 250 -13.12 12.14 1.76
CA HIS A 250 -12.63 10.78 1.57
C HIS A 250 -12.10 10.60 0.15
N LEU A 251 -10.80 10.34 0.05
CA LEU A 251 -10.06 10.14 -1.18
C LEU A 251 -9.46 8.73 -1.22
N VAL A 252 -9.14 8.30 -2.43
CA VAL A 252 -8.45 7.06 -2.74
C VAL A 252 -7.19 7.39 -3.53
N LEU A 253 -6.06 6.84 -3.09
CA LEU A 253 -4.82 6.74 -3.84
C LEU A 253 -4.75 5.37 -4.51
N ASP A 254 -4.94 5.32 -5.83
CA ASP A 254 -4.89 4.09 -6.61
C ASP A 254 -3.80 4.12 -7.70
N PHE A 255 -3.58 2.95 -8.28
CA PHE A 255 -2.54 2.67 -9.27
C PHE A 255 -3.23 2.08 -10.51
N PRO A 256 -3.77 2.92 -11.42
CA PRO A 256 -4.63 2.45 -12.52
C PRO A 256 -3.88 1.70 -13.63
N GLY A 257 -2.56 1.61 -13.53
CA GLY A 257 -1.65 0.89 -14.44
C GLY A 257 -0.21 1.13 -14.00
N SER A 258 0.73 0.34 -14.56
CA SER A 258 2.13 0.48 -14.19
C SER A 258 2.65 1.89 -14.49
N GLY A 259 3.40 2.46 -13.55
CA GLY A 259 3.91 3.82 -13.64
C GLY A 259 2.85 4.91 -13.53
N GLN A 260 1.65 4.61 -13.04
CA GLN A 260 0.58 5.59 -12.83
C GLN A 260 0.13 5.63 -11.38
N ILE A 261 -0.02 6.84 -10.85
CA ILE A 261 -0.65 7.12 -9.57
C ILE A 261 -1.86 7.99 -9.86
N ALA A 262 -3.01 7.69 -9.26
CA ALA A 262 -4.14 8.61 -9.29
C ALA A 262 -4.69 8.87 -7.90
N ILE A 263 -5.14 10.12 -7.71
CA ILE A 263 -5.96 10.51 -6.57
C ILE A 263 -7.35 10.82 -7.11
N ARG A 264 -8.35 10.20 -6.48
CA ARG A 264 -9.76 10.38 -6.80
C ARG A 264 -10.60 10.43 -5.54
N ALA A 265 -11.81 10.96 -5.66
CA ALA A 265 -12.82 10.83 -4.61
C ALA A 265 -13.14 9.34 -4.39
N TYR A 266 -13.41 8.99 -3.14
CA TYR A 266 -13.92 7.67 -2.82
C TYR A 266 -15.30 7.49 -3.45
N ASP A 267 -15.46 6.37 -4.16
CA ASP A 267 -16.72 5.92 -4.71
C ASP A 267 -16.91 4.45 -4.29
N PRO A 268 -17.93 4.11 -3.49
CA PRO A 268 -18.17 2.74 -3.04
C PRO A 268 -18.48 1.77 -4.20
N ALA A 269 -18.88 2.27 -5.37
CA ALA A 269 -19.09 1.45 -6.56
C ALA A 269 -17.81 1.17 -7.35
N ALA A 270 -16.73 1.92 -7.12
CA ALA A 270 -15.50 1.84 -7.89
C ALA A 270 -14.34 1.23 -7.08
N PRO A 271 -13.82 0.05 -7.47
CA PRO A 271 -12.75 -0.62 -6.73
C PRO A 271 -11.46 0.21 -6.75
N MET A 272 -10.66 0.10 -5.69
CA MET A 272 -9.26 0.55 -5.74
C MET A 272 -8.50 -0.34 -6.73
N ARG A 273 -7.63 0.25 -7.54
CA ARG A 273 -6.90 -0.47 -8.59
C ARG A 273 -5.40 -0.53 -8.32
N CYS A 274 -4.78 -1.63 -8.70
CA CYS A 274 -3.33 -1.80 -8.68
C CYS A 274 -2.93 -2.86 -9.73
N PRO A 275 -1.81 -2.72 -10.45
CA PRO A 275 -1.23 -3.84 -11.17
C PRO A 275 -0.88 -4.96 -10.19
N PHE A 276 -1.15 -6.20 -10.57
CA PHE A 276 -0.99 -7.36 -9.69
C PHE A 276 0.44 -7.47 -9.17
N GLU A 277 1.42 -7.29 -10.05
CA GLU A 277 2.84 -7.37 -9.75
C GLU A 277 3.33 -6.25 -8.82
N GLU A 278 2.59 -5.15 -8.70
CA GLU A 278 2.96 -4.02 -7.87
C GLU A 278 2.33 -4.08 -6.46
N TRP A 279 1.36 -4.96 -6.22
CA TRP A 279 0.76 -5.17 -4.90
C TRP A 279 1.53 -6.23 -4.09
N VAL A 280 2.21 -5.82 -3.03
CA VAL A 280 3.22 -6.65 -2.33
C VAL A 280 2.63 -7.78 -1.49
N PHE A 281 1.31 -7.83 -1.33
CA PHE A 281 0.62 -8.91 -0.62
C PHE A 281 0.04 -9.97 -1.55
N TRP A 282 0.41 -9.97 -2.83
CA TRP A 282 0.04 -11.04 -3.75
C TRP A 282 0.35 -12.47 -3.25
N PRO A 283 1.41 -12.74 -2.44
CA PRO A 283 1.65 -14.11 -1.94
C PRO A 283 0.52 -14.62 -1.05
N ALA A 284 -0.26 -13.71 -0.47
CA ALA A 284 -1.42 -14.03 0.33
C ALA A 284 -2.70 -14.24 -0.51
N VAL A 285 -2.66 -14.24 -1.83
CA VAL A 285 -3.82 -14.60 -2.67
C VAL A 285 -3.97 -16.12 -2.65
N ALA A 286 -5.17 -16.61 -2.31
CA ALA A 286 -5.45 -18.05 -2.41
C ALA A 286 -5.47 -18.50 -3.87
N PRO A 287 -5.13 -19.77 -4.16
CA PRO A 287 -5.14 -20.28 -5.52
C PRO A 287 -6.49 -20.02 -6.21
N LEU A 288 -6.43 -19.46 -7.43
CA LEU A 288 -7.62 -19.12 -8.22
C LEU A 288 -8.15 -20.41 -8.86
N LYS A 289 -8.64 -21.36 -8.05
CA LYS A 289 -9.29 -22.55 -8.60
C LYS A 289 -10.39 -22.09 -9.54
N GLN A 290 -10.39 -22.62 -10.77
CA GLN A 290 -11.53 -22.48 -11.67
C GLN A 290 -12.77 -22.86 -10.87
N ALA A 291 -13.73 -21.94 -10.76
CA ALA A 291 -15.06 -22.30 -10.34
C ALA A 291 -15.52 -23.40 -11.30
N GLY A 292 -15.54 -24.64 -10.82
CA GLY A 292 -16.20 -25.75 -11.51
C GLY A 292 -17.69 -25.51 -11.56
#